data_AF-A0A8S0FY99-F1
#
_entry.id   AF-A0A8S0FY99-F1
#
_cell.length_a   1.000
_cell.length_b   1.000
_cell.length_c   1.000
_cell.angle_alpha   90.00
_cell.angle_beta   90.00
_cell.angle_gamma   90.00
#
_symmetry.space_group_name_H-M   'P 1'
#
loop_
_entity.id
_entity.type
_entity.pdbx_description
1 polymer ?
#
loop_
_entity_poly.entity_id
_entity_poly.type
_entity_poly.pdbx_seq_one_letter_code
_entity_poly.pdbx_strand_id
1 'polypeptide(L)'
;MNMKLKTLFAAAFAVVGFCSTASAVTYPLPTDGSRLVGQNQVITIPEGNTQPLEYFAAEYQMGLSNMMEANPGVDTFLPKGGTVLNIPQQLILPDTVHEGIVINSAEMRLYYYPERDQHRYRAADRHWSVRQRHAYQLDHQS
;
A
#
# COMPACT_ATOMS: atom_id res chain seq x y z
N MET A 1 39.21 -5.27 23.06
CA MET A 1 38.40 -4.07 23.37
C MET A 1 37.16 -4.53 24.11
N ASN A 2 37.12 -4.40 25.44
CA ASN A 2 36.02 -4.92 26.26
C ASN A 2 34.98 -3.82 26.48
N MET A 3 33.91 -3.81 25.68
CA MET A 3 32.79 -2.89 25.92
C MET A 3 32.01 -3.33 27.15
N LYS A 4 31.71 -2.38 28.05
CA LYS A 4 30.93 -2.63 29.27
C LYS A 4 29.48 -2.97 28.88
N LEU A 5 28.88 -3.95 29.55
CA LEU A 5 27.51 -4.44 29.28
C LEU A 5 26.44 -3.33 29.25
N LYS A 6 26.59 -2.30 30.09
CA LYS A 6 25.71 -1.12 30.10
C LYS A 6 25.76 -0.31 28.80
N THR A 7 26.93 -0.26 28.16
CA THR A 7 27.15 0.41 26.88
C THR A 7 26.45 -0.35 25.74
N LEU A 8 26.40 -1.70 25.82
CA LEU A 8 25.67 -2.52 24.86
C LEU A 8 24.15 -2.32 24.98
N PHE A 9 23.61 -2.25 26.19
CA PHE A 9 22.18 -1.97 26.39
C PHE A 9 21.77 -0.56 25.93
N ALA A 10 22.59 0.46 26.19
CA ALA A 10 22.32 1.82 25.73
C ALA A 10 22.34 1.92 24.19
N ALA A 11 23.28 1.25 23.53
CA ALA A 11 23.34 1.20 22.08
C ALA A 11 22.14 0.47 21.47
N ALA A 12 21.72 -0.67 22.05
CA ALA A 12 20.55 -1.40 21.58
C ALA A 12 19.25 -0.58 21.69
N PHE A 13 19.07 0.15 22.79
CA PHE A 13 17.89 1.01 22.98
C PHE A 13 17.88 2.19 21.99
N ALA A 14 19.04 2.78 21.70
CA ALA A 14 19.17 3.85 20.70
C ALA A 14 18.85 3.36 19.27
N VAL A 15 19.24 2.12 18.92
CA VAL A 15 18.95 1.55 17.60
C VAL A 15 17.45 1.24 17.43
N VAL A 16 16.81 0.67 18.44
CA VAL A 16 15.36 0.37 18.38
C VAL A 16 14.51 1.65 18.33
N GLY A 17 14.92 2.69 19.05
CA GLY A 17 14.25 4.00 19.00
C GLY A 17 14.33 4.71 17.65
N PHE A 18 15.25 4.31 16.76
CA PHE A 18 15.43 4.90 15.42
C PHE A 18 14.72 4.12 14.31
N CYS A 19 14.05 3.00 14.61
CA CYS A 19 13.29 2.25 13.62
C CYS A 19 11.99 2.99 13.26
N SER A 20 12.00 3.74 12.16
CA SER A 20 10.76 4.28 11.57
C SER A 20 9.95 3.15 10.94
N THR A 21 8.68 3.05 11.29
CA THR A 21 7.73 2.18 10.61
C THR A 21 7.36 2.80 9.27
N ALA A 22 7.64 2.11 8.17
CA ALA A 22 7.13 2.49 6.86
C ALA A 22 5.68 1.99 6.72
N SER A 23 4.74 2.90 6.50
CA SER A 23 3.38 2.57 6.10
C SER A 23 3.24 2.75 4.59
N ALA A 24 2.41 1.94 3.95
CA ALA A 24 2.12 2.05 2.52
C ALA A 24 0.61 2.05 2.30
N VAL A 25 0.14 2.85 1.33
CA VAL A 25 -1.26 2.82 0.92
C VAL A 25 -1.58 1.42 0.39
N THR A 26 -2.48 0.73 1.07
CA THR A 26 -2.84 -0.66 0.78
C THR A 26 -4.28 -0.71 0.30
N TYR A 27 -4.50 -1.36 -0.84
CA TYR A 27 -5.83 -1.54 -1.41
C TYR A 27 -6.21 -3.02 -1.44
N PRO A 28 -7.44 -3.40 -1.07
CA PRO A 28 -7.92 -4.74 -1.33
C PRO A 28 -8.01 -4.97 -2.85
N LEU A 29 -7.53 -6.11 -3.33
CA LEU A 29 -7.72 -6.48 -4.73
C LEU A 29 -9.20 -6.76 -5.00
N PRO A 30 -9.80 -6.17 -6.06
CA PRO A 30 -11.16 -6.49 -6.44
C PRO A 30 -11.30 -7.98 -6.83
N THR A 31 -12.42 -8.59 -6.45
CA THR A 31 -12.73 -10.01 -6.76
C THR A 31 -13.70 -10.18 -7.93
N ASP A 32 -14.27 -9.07 -8.40
CA ASP A 32 -15.24 -8.97 -9.49
C ASP A 32 -14.59 -8.77 -10.87
N GLY A 33 -13.26 -8.78 -10.95
CA GLY A 33 -12.51 -8.48 -12.16
C GLY A 33 -12.34 -6.99 -12.44
N SER A 34 -12.84 -6.11 -11.57
CA SER A 34 -12.55 -4.68 -11.64
C SER A 34 -11.07 -4.41 -11.41
N ARG A 35 -10.59 -3.31 -11.99
CA ARG A 35 -9.24 -2.77 -11.78
C ARG A 35 -9.27 -1.46 -11.01
N LEU A 36 -10.44 -0.93 -10.70
CA LEU A 36 -10.58 0.33 -9.97
C LEU A 36 -10.43 0.09 -8.47
N VAL A 37 -9.46 0.76 -7.86
CA VAL A 37 -9.19 0.68 -6.42
C VAL A 37 -9.01 2.06 -5.82
N GLY A 38 -9.13 2.14 -4.49
CA GLY A 38 -8.99 3.39 -3.75
C GLY A 38 -10.17 4.34 -3.89
N GLN A 39 -10.08 5.48 -3.21
CA GLN A 39 -11.08 6.54 -3.21
C GLN A 39 -10.37 7.88 -3.18
N ASN A 40 -10.86 8.85 -3.96
CA ASN A 40 -10.35 10.21 -3.89
C ASN A 40 -10.75 10.84 -2.56
N GLN A 41 -9.85 11.67 -2.03
CA GLN A 41 -10.13 12.47 -0.84
C GLN A 41 -10.11 13.96 -1.21
N VAL A 42 -10.77 14.76 -0.38
CA VAL A 42 -10.77 16.21 -0.51
C VAL A 42 -10.40 16.79 0.83
N ILE A 43 -9.42 17.68 0.85
CA ILE A 43 -8.94 18.35 2.05
C ILE A 43 -8.97 19.85 1.86
N THR A 44 -9.04 20.59 2.96
CA THR A 44 -8.88 22.05 2.94
C THR A 44 -7.53 22.40 3.54
N ILE A 45 -6.75 23.20 2.83
CA ILE A 45 -5.47 23.69 3.32
C ILE A 45 -5.72 24.62 4.52
N PRO A 46 -5.05 24.40 5.67
CA PRO A 46 -5.21 25.25 6.83
C PRO A 46 -4.93 26.73 6.51
N GLU A 47 -5.66 27.63 7.16
CA GLU A 47 -5.36 29.06 7.09
C GLU A 47 -3.94 29.36 7.58
N GLY A 48 -3.25 30.28 6.91
CA GLY A 48 -1.85 30.60 7.24
C GLY A 48 -0.83 29.51 6.88
N ASN A 49 -1.16 28.60 5.96
CA ASN A 49 -0.25 27.57 5.48
C ASN A 49 1.13 28.14 5.05
N THR A 50 2.19 27.48 5.50
CA THR A 50 3.59 27.75 5.12
C THR A 50 4.24 26.58 4.38
N GLN A 51 3.51 25.49 4.17
CA GLN A 51 4.02 24.26 3.57
C GLN A 51 3.83 24.25 2.04
N PRO A 52 4.79 23.71 1.28
CA PRO A 52 4.65 23.53 -0.17
C PRO A 52 3.66 22.42 -0.53
N LEU A 53 3.28 22.31 -1.80
CA LEU A 53 2.40 21.23 -2.26
C LEU A 53 3.01 19.84 -2.02
N GLU A 54 4.33 19.73 -2.10
CA GLU A 54 5.10 18.51 -1.83
C GLU A 54 4.86 17.96 -0.43
N TYR A 55 4.66 18.84 0.57
CA TYR A 55 4.36 18.41 1.93
C TYR A 55 3.05 17.60 1.98
N PHE A 56 2.01 18.10 1.33
CA PHE A 56 0.73 17.40 1.25
C PHE A 56 0.84 16.15 0.37
N ALA A 57 1.60 16.20 -0.71
CA ALA A 57 1.86 15.02 -1.54
C ALA A 57 2.48 13.88 -0.69
N ALA A 58 3.51 14.19 0.10
CA ALA A 58 4.19 13.23 0.97
C ALA A 58 3.26 12.68 2.07
N GLU A 59 2.49 13.54 2.74
CA GLU A 59 1.53 13.15 3.78
C GLU A 59 0.52 12.11 3.27
N TYR A 60 0.03 12.29 2.04
CA TYR A 60 -0.94 11.39 1.42
C TYR A 60 -0.32 10.32 0.51
N GLN A 61 1.01 10.19 0.53
CA GLN A 61 1.81 9.24 -0.26
C GLN A 61 1.56 9.34 -1.77
N MET A 62 1.32 10.54 -2.28
CA MET A 62 1.10 10.85 -3.68
C MET A 62 2.36 11.46 -4.32
N GLY A 63 2.53 11.25 -5.62
CA GLY A 63 3.53 11.97 -6.39
C GLY A 63 3.13 13.44 -6.60
N LEU A 64 4.12 14.34 -6.64
CA LEU A 64 3.88 15.76 -6.90
C LEU A 64 3.14 16.00 -8.22
N SER A 65 3.51 15.28 -9.27
CA SER A 65 2.84 15.45 -10.57
C SER A 65 1.36 15.05 -10.52
N ASN A 66 1.02 13.98 -9.80
CA ASN A 66 -0.38 13.57 -9.61
C ASN A 66 -1.16 14.65 -8.85
N MET A 67 -0.54 15.28 -7.84
CA MET A 67 -1.15 16.39 -7.10
C MET A 67 -1.35 17.61 -7.99
N MET A 68 -0.38 17.96 -8.83
CA MET A 68 -0.50 19.09 -9.78
C MET A 68 -1.58 18.84 -10.85
N GLU A 69 -1.66 17.61 -11.36
CA GLU A 69 -2.64 17.22 -12.37
C GLU A 69 -4.08 17.27 -11.80
N ALA A 70 -4.27 16.79 -10.57
CA ALA A 70 -5.58 16.79 -9.90
C ALA A 70 -6.02 18.18 -9.41
N ASN A 71 -5.10 19.13 -9.29
CA ASN A 71 -5.32 20.46 -8.71
C ASN A 71 -4.79 21.58 -9.62
N PRO A 72 -5.38 21.75 -10.81
CA PRO A 72 -4.91 22.76 -11.76
C PRO A 72 -4.99 24.17 -11.18
N GLY A 73 -3.91 24.93 -11.32
CA GLY A 73 -3.82 26.31 -10.86
C GLY A 73 -3.45 26.49 -9.38
N VAL A 74 -3.24 25.41 -8.61
CA VAL A 74 -2.68 25.50 -7.26
C VAL A 74 -1.18 25.81 -7.33
N ASP A 75 -0.73 26.77 -6.52
CA ASP A 75 0.68 27.11 -6.37
C ASP A 75 1.45 25.94 -5.74
N THR A 76 2.48 25.44 -6.42
CA THR A 76 3.29 24.31 -5.97
C THR A 76 4.21 24.66 -4.80
N PHE A 77 4.68 25.91 -4.72
CA PHE A 77 5.63 26.38 -3.72
C PHE A 77 4.94 26.80 -2.43
N LEU A 78 3.78 27.46 -2.53
CA LEU A 78 3.01 27.87 -1.37
C LEU A 78 1.50 27.89 -1.67
N PRO A 79 0.85 26.71 -1.63
CA PRO A 79 -0.60 26.62 -1.72
C PRO A 79 -1.28 27.55 -0.70
N LYS A 80 -2.25 28.34 -1.16
CA LYS A 80 -2.94 29.31 -0.33
C LYS A 80 -3.81 28.61 0.72
N GLY A 81 -3.82 29.13 1.95
CA GLY A 81 -4.79 28.73 2.99
C GLY A 81 -6.24 28.85 2.50
N GLY A 82 -7.08 27.92 2.93
CA GLY A 82 -8.48 27.82 2.50
C GLY A 82 -8.69 27.19 1.12
N THR A 83 -7.62 26.88 0.37
CA THR A 83 -7.73 26.15 -0.90
C THR A 83 -8.21 24.72 -0.65
N VAL A 84 -9.12 24.24 -1.49
CA VAL A 84 -9.57 22.85 -1.48
C VAL A 84 -8.63 22.04 -2.39
N LEU A 85 -8.01 21.00 -1.84
CA LEU A 85 -7.15 20.06 -2.55
C LEU A 85 -7.84 18.72 -2.75
N ASN A 86 -7.83 18.24 -3.98
CA ASN A 86 -8.17 16.88 -4.37
C ASN A 86 -6.95 15.97 -4.20
N ILE A 87 -7.11 14.86 -3.49
CA ILE A 87 -6.10 13.83 -3.30
C ILE A 87 -6.45 12.62 -4.18
N PRO A 88 -5.71 12.38 -5.29
CA PRO A 88 -6.04 11.36 -6.30
C PRO A 88 -5.56 9.96 -5.89
N GLN A 89 -6.17 9.40 -4.84
CA GLN A 89 -5.91 8.04 -4.36
C GLN A 89 -6.68 6.96 -5.12
N GLN A 90 -7.73 7.31 -5.86
CA GLN A 90 -8.40 6.36 -6.74
C GLN A 90 -7.55 6.13 -7.99
N LEU A 91 -7.34 4.87 -8.36
CA LEU A 91 -6.54 4.49 -9.51
C LEU A 91 -7.03 3.21 -10.17
N ILE A 92 -6.57 2.99 -11.39
CA ILE A 92 -6.79 1.75 -12.14
C ILE A 92 -5.51 0.92 -12.03
N LEU A 93 -5.61 -0.32 -11.54
CA LEU A 93 -4.50 -1.26 -11.48
C LEU A 93 -3.95 -1.50 -12.90
N PRO A 94 -2.62 -1.62 -13.11
CA PRO A 94 -2.03 -1.92 -14.41
C PRO A 94 -2.60 -3.21 -15.02
N ASP A 95 -2.65 -3.28 -16.36
CA ASP A 95 -3.11 -4.48 -17.06
C ASP A 95 -1.97 -5.52 -17.12
N THR A 96 -1.61 -6.05 -15.95
CA THR A 96 -0.48 -6.95 -15.77
C THR A 96 -0.83 -8.07 -14.82
N VAL A 97 0.03 -9.08 -14.73
CA VAL A 97 -0.05 -10.04 -13.63
C VAL A 97 0.09 -9.29 -12.30
N HIS A 98 -0.79 -9.59 -11.35
CA HIS A 98 -0.79 -9.03 -10.00
C HIS A 98 0.11 -9.85 -9.09
N GLU A 99 1.40 -9.90 -9.42
CA GLU A 99 2.42 -10.70 -8.72
C GLU A 99 3.72 -9.89 -8.59
N GLY A 100 4.33 -9.92 -7.40
CA GLY A 100 5.62 -9.27 -7.17
C GLY A 100 5.54 -7.74 -7.30
N ILE A 101 6.56 -7.14 -7.92
CA ILE A 101 6.66 -5.68 -8.09
C ILE A 101 6.38 -5.32 -9.54
N VAL A 102 5.45 -4.38 -9.76
CA VAL A 102 5.16 -3.77 -11.05
C VAL A 102 5.45 -2.27 -10.96
N ILE A 103 6.23 -1.74 -11.89
CA ILE A 103 6.59 -0.31 -11.94
C ILE A 103 5.93 0.32 -13.17
N ASN A 104 5.06 1.29 -12.95
CA ASN A 104 4.49 2.13 -14.01
C ASN A 104 5.17 3.50 -13.99
N SER A 105 6.13 3.71 -14.89
CA SER A 105 6.89 4.96 -14.98
C SER A 105 6.06 6.14 -15.47
N ALA A 106 5.02 5.91 -16.28
CA ALA A 106 4.15 6.98 -16.78
C ALA A 106 3.30 7.60 -15.66
N GLU A 107 2.90 6.79 -14.68
CA GLU A 107 2.13 7.24 -13.51
C GLU A 107 3.00 7.50 -12.28
N MET A 108 4.31 7.21 -12.37
CA MET A 108 5.28 7.24 -11.27
C MET A 108 4.85 6.41 -10.05
N ARG A 109 4.24 5.24 -10.31
CA ARG A 109 3.72 4.34 -9.27
C ARG A 109 4.44 3.00 -9.27
N LEU A 110 4.70 2.49 -8.07
CA LEU A 110 5.14 1.13 -7.82
C LEU A 110 4.00 0.37 -7.15
N TYR A 111 3.67 -0.80 -7.69
CA TYR A 111 2.68 -1.71 -7.14
C TYR A 111 3.41 -2.93 -6.60
N TYR A 112 3.11 -3.29 -5.35
CA TYR A 112 3.61 -4.50 -4.73
C TYR A 112 2.44 -5.44 -4.43
N TYR A 113 2.46 -6.59 -5.08
CA TYR A 113 1.53 -7.70 -4.86
C TYR A 113 2.24 -8.77 -4.03
N PRO A 114 1.98 -8.85 -2.71
CA PRO A 114 2.66 -9.81 -1.85
C PRO A 114 2.33 -11.23 -2.29
N GLU A 115 3.30 -12.13 -2.15
CA GLU A 115 3.07 -13.55 -2.36
C GLU A 115 1.91 -14.02 -1.48
N ARG A 116 0.95 -14.72 -2.08
CA ARG A 116 -0.11 -15.36 -1.30
C ARG A 116 0.54 -16.48 -0.48
N ASP A 117 0.24 -16.57 0.81
CA ASP A 117 0.64 -17.68 1.68
C ASP A 117 0.17 -19.03 1.10
N GLN A 118 1.00 -19.67 0.27
CA GLN A 118 0.68 -20.93 -0.41
C GLN A 118 0.44 -22.08 0.60
N HIS A 119 1.04 -21.98 1.80
CA HIS A 119 0.87 -22.95 2.88
C HIS A 119 -0.55 -22.98 3.44
N ARG A 120 -1.26 -21.85 3.46
CA ARG A 120 -2.63 -21.76 3.98
C ARG A 120 -3.65 -22.37 3.02
N TYR A 121 -3.41 -22.25 1.71
CA TYR A 121 -4.29 -22.80 0.68
C TYR A 121 -4.05 -24.30 0.45
N ARG A 122 -2.81 -24.80 0.48
CA ARG A 122 -2.53 -26.25 0.37
C ARG A 122 -3.15 -27.09 1.49
N ALA A 123 -3.37 -26.52 2.68
CA ALA A 123 -4.04 -27.22 3.78
C ALA A 123 -5.56 -27.35 3.54
N ALA A 124 -6.20 -26.30 3.03
CA ALA A 124 -7.59 -26.35 2.59
C ALA A 124 -7.76 -27.32 1.41
N ASP A 125 -6.77 -27.36 0.51
CA ASP A 125 -6.85 -28.20 -0.68
C ASP A 125 -6.71 -29.71 -0.41
N ARG A 126 -5.82 -30.06 0.52
CA ARG A 126 -5.71 -31.45 0.97
C ARG A 126 -6.99 -31.92 1.67
N HIS A 127 -7.67 -31.04 2.40
CA HIS A 127 -8.86 -31.41 3.15
C HIS A 127 -10.08 -31.67 2.23
N TRP A 128 -10.25 -30.94 1.12
CA TRP A 128 -11.33 -31.24 0.15
C TRP A 128 -11.03 -32.51 -0.67
N SER A 129 -9.77 -32.75 -1.05
CA SER A 129 -9.41 -33.91 -1.88
C SER A 129 -9.56 -35.26 -1.15
N VAL A 130 -9.39 -35.28 0.18
CA VAL A 130 -9.61 -36.48 0.99
C VAL A 130 -11.11 -36.76 1.13
N ARG A 131 -11.93 -35.72 1.26
CA ARG A 131 -13.39 -35.88 1.37
C ARG A 131 -14.02 -36.37 0.06
N GLN A 132 -13.55 -35.89 -1.08
CA GLN A 132 -14.01 -36.37 -2.40
C GLN A 132 -13.59 -37.82 -2.68
N ARG A 133 -12.37 -38.24 -2.30
CA ARG A 133 -11.97 -39.65 -2.44
C ARG A 133 -12.83 -40.58 -1.59
N HIS A 134 -13.15 -40.21 -0.35
CA HIS A 134 -14.06 -41.01 0.47
C HIS A 134 -15.48 -41.07 -0.10
N ALA A 135 -16.00 -39.97 -0.66
CA ALA A 135 -17.33 -39.96 -1.28
C ALA A 135 -17.40 -40.84 -2.55
N TYR A 136 -16.35 -40.84 -3.37
CA TYR A 136 -16.28 -41.65 -4.58
C TYR A 136 -16.15 -43.15 -4.29
N GLN A 137 -15.43 -43.51 -3.21
CA GLN A 137 -15.25 -44.90 -2.79
C GLN A 137 -16.53 -45.54 -2.24
N LEU A 138 -17.40 -44.74 -1.62
CA LEU A 138 -18.67 -45.22 -1.03
C LEU A 138 -19.75 -45.46 -2.10
N ASP A 139 -19.73 -44.69 -3.18
CA ASP A 139 -20.71 -44.79 -4.29
C ASP A 139 -20.43 -45.97 -5.25
N HIS A 140 -19.21 -46.52 -5.22
CA HIS A 140 -18.79 -47.66 -6.05
C HIS A 140 -18.77 -48.99 -5.29
N GLN A 141 -19.32 -49.04 -4.08
CA GLN A 141 -19.44 -50.26 -3.27
C GLN A 141 -20.89 -50.71 -2.99
N SER A 142 -21.88 -50.09 -3.64
CA SER A 142 -23.30 -50.52 -3.59
C SER A 142 -23.74 -51.22 -4.86
#